data_AF-A0A537HX16-F1
#
_entry.id   AF-A0A537HX16-F1
#
_cell.length_a   1.000
_cell.length_b   1.000
_cell.length_c   1.000
_cell.angle_alpha   90.00
_cell.angle_beta   90.00
_cell.angle_gamma   90.00
#
_symmetry.space_group_name_H-M   'P 1'
#
loop_
_entity.id
_entity.type
_entity.pdbx_description
1 polymer ?
#
loop_
_entity_poly.entity_id
_entity_poly.type
_entity_poly.pdbx_seq_one_letter_code
_entity_poly.pdbx_strand_id
1 'polypeptide(L)'
;MEQNPQTNPLAGLHKQKLYALIAAGIGIIAMFLPWWKISFGGLFGGMSSSVNGMHELGIIVFLGFVGAAVLCFLGDKTKPFEGQFKMIAAGCFAGAALFTLIRFLQQTEFSSYGIWLSLLAGIAGAVVVYVLKPEQLK
;
A
#
# COMPACT_ATOMS: atom_id res chain seq x y z
N MET A 1 42.26 -6.82 -8.57
CA MET A 1 41.28 -6.36 -7.57
C MET A 1 40.20 -5.62 -8.34
N GLU A 2 39.22 -6.38 -8.84
CA GLU A 2 38.15 -5.87 -9.68
C GLU A 2 37.23 -5.01 -8.81
N GLN A 3 37.06 -3.74 -9.16
CA GLN A 3 36.21 -2.82 -8.43
C GLN A 3 34.76 -3.31 -8.50
N ASN A 4 34.27 -3.86 -7.39
CA ASN A 4 32.89 -4.23 -7.15
C ASN A 4 32.00 -2.98 -7.30
N PRO A 5 31.21 -2.83 -8.37
CA PRO A 5 30.35 -1.67 -8.51
C PRO A 5 29.11 -1.89 -7.64
N GLN A 6 28.92 -0.98 -6.68
CA GLN A 6 27.67 -0.69 -5.98
C GLN A 6 27.33 -1.52 -4.73
N THR A 7 28.13 -1.35 -3.67
CA THR A 7 27.62 -1.46 -2.28
C THR A 7 26.80 -0.23 -1.93
N ASN A 8 25.59 -0.13 -2.48
CA ASN A 8 24.52 0.60 -1.82
C ASN A 8 23.62 -0.46 -1.16
N PRO A 9 23.29 -0.38 0.14
CA PRO A 9 22.33 -1.31 0.76
C PRO A 9 20.93 -1.25 0.11
N LEU A 10 20.66 -0.17 -0.66
CA LEU A 10 19.51 0.01 -1.54
C LEU A 10 19.73 -0.49 -2.99
N ALA A 11 20.97 -0.79 -3.40
CA ALA A 11 21.32 -1.30 -4.74
C ALA A 11 21.13 -2.81 -4.90
N GLY A 12 20.75 -3.54 -3.86
CA GLY A 12 20.44 -4.97 -3.95
C GLY A 12 19.01 -5.29 -4.41
N LEU A 13 18.15 -4.28 -4.60
CA LEU A 13 16.73 -4.48 -4.90
C LEU A 13 16.38 -3.95 -6.30
N HIS A 14 15.68 -4.77 -7.10
CA HIS A 14 15.21 -4.36 -8.41
C HIS A 14 14.29 -3.12 -8.32
N LYS A 15 14.44 -2.14 -9.22
CA LYS A 15 13.69 -0.87 -9.19
C LYS A 15 12.18 -1.06 -9.07
N GLN A 16 11.63 -2.07 -9.75
CA GLN A 16 10.22 -2.44 -9.64
C GLN A 16 9.79 -2.84 -8.22
N LYS A 17 10.59 -3.67 -7.53
CA LYS A 17 10.31 -4.08 -6.15
C LYS A 17 10.45 -2.90 -5.19
N LEU A 18 11.36 -1.97 -5.49
CA LEU A 18 11.55 -0.77 -4.68
C LEU A 18 10.34 0.17 -4.80
N TYR A 19 9.83 0.41 -6.01
CA TYR A 19 8.60 1.19 -6.19
C TYR A 19 7.38 0.53 -5.55
N ALA A 20 7.25 -0.80 -5.66
CA ALA A 20 6.21 -1.55 -4.99
C ALA A 20 6.33 -1.42 -3.46
N LEU A 21 7.55 -1.52 -2.91
CA LEU A 21 7.81 -1.35 -1.49
C LEU A 21 7.46 0.07 -1.00
N ILE A 22 7.77 1.11 -1.79
CA ILE A 22 7.38 2.49 -1.48
C ILE A 22 5.85 2.61 -1.45
N ALA A 23 5.15 2.07 -2.45
CA ALA A 23 3.69 2.06 -2.48
C ALA A 23 3.10 1.33 -1.25
N ALA A 24 3.66 0.17 -0.88
CA ALA A 24 3.26 -0.53 0.33
C ALA A 24 3.54 0.27 1.61
N GLY A 25 4.68 0.96 1.68
CA GLY A 25 5.02 1.84 2.80
C GLY A 25 4.04 3.01 2.96
N ILE A 26 3.68 3.66 1.85
CA ILE A 26 2.66 4.72 1.84
C ILE A 26 1.31 4.15 2.28
N GLY A 27 0.92 2.97 1.77
CA GLY A 27 -0.32 2.28 2.15
C GLY A 27 -0.37 1.98 3.64
N ILE A 28 0.72 1.46 4.22
CA ILE A 28 0.86 1.20 5.66
C ILE A 28 0.70 2.49 6.47
N ILE A 29 1.39 3.56 6.09
CA ILE A 29 1.28 4.86 6.78
C ILE A 29 -0.16 5.37 6.70
N ALA A 30 -0.80 5.25 5.54
CA ALA A 30 -2.18 5.67 5.32
C ALA A 30 -3.19 4.94 6.24
N MET A 31 -2.89 3.71 6.71
CA MET A 31 -3.74 2.99 7.66
C MET A 31 -3.81 3.67 9.03
N PHE A 32 -2.75 4.36 9.45
CA PHE A 32 -2.70 5.06 10.72
C PHE A 32 -3.27 6.47 10.64
N LEU A 33 -3.46 7.00 9.43
CA LEU A 33 -4.12 8.28 9.22
C LEU A 33 -5.63 8.17 9.47
N PRO A 34 -6.30 9.29 9.82
CA PRO A 34 -7.76 9.36 9.86
C PRO A 34 -8.37 8.98 8.50
N TRP A 35 -9.22 7.96 8.51
CA TRP A 35 -10.00 7.54 7.34
C TRP A 35 -11.35 8.24 7.31
N TRP A 36 -11.95 8.44 8.48
CA TRP A 36 -13.17 9.22 8.63
C TRP A 36 -13.19 9.98 9.95
N LYS A 37 -13.94 11.09 9.93
CA LYS A 37 -14.20 11.91 11.11
C LYS A 37 -15.65 11.72 11.51
N ILE A 38 -15.86 11.38 12.77
CA ILE A 38 -17.16 11.33 13.41
C ILE A 38 -17.32 12.67 14.13
N SER A 39 -18.19 13.53 13.60
CA SER A 39 -18.60 14.75 14.27
C SER A 39 -19.87 14.47 15.08
N PHE A 40 -19.71 14.18 16.37
CA PHE A 40 -20.84 14.24 17.30
C PHE A 40 -21.03 15.70 17.72
N GLY A 41 -22.01 16.40 17.14
CA GLY A 41 -22.23 17.81 17.42
C GLY A 41 -23.69 18.21 17.45
N GLY A 42 -24.29 18.20 18.64
CA GLY A 42 -25.44 19.04 18.96
C GLY A 42 -24.95 20.37 19.54
N LEU A 43 -25.08 21.46 18.78
CA LEU A 43 -25.08 22.91 19.11
C LEU A 43 -24.00 23.55 20.03
N PHE A 44 -23.33 22.85 20.95
CA PHE A 44 -22.34 23.43 21.87
C PHE A 44 -21.21 22.44 22.19
N GLY A 45 -20.04 22.59 21.57
CA GLY A 45 -18.81 21.89 21.99
C GLY A 45 -18.73 20.39 21.68
N GLY A 46 -19.10 19.98 20.47
CA GLY A 46 -19.07 18.57 20.03
C GLY A 46 -17.67 17.95 19.99
N MET A 47 -17.52 16.79 20.61
CA MET A 47 -16.29 15.98 20.60
C MET A 47 -16.12 15.33 19.23
N SER A 48 -15.17 15.83 18.43
CA SER A 48 -14.83 15.24 17.13
C SER A 48 -13.91 14.05 17.36
N SER A 49 -14.37 12.84 17.04
CA SER A 49 -13.56 11.63 17.08
C SER A 49 -13.15 11.21 15.67
N SER A 50 -11.86 10.95 15.46
CA SER A 50 -11.37 10.42 14.19
C SER A 50 -11.06 8.95 14.31
N VAL A 51 -11.50 8.16 13.33
CA VAL A 51 -11.22 6.74 13.25
C VAL A 51 -10.22 6.50 12.12
N ASN A 52 -9.16 5.76 12.42
CA ASN A 52 -8.14 5.39 11.45
C ASN A 52 -8.54 4.11 10.68
N GLY A 53 -7.75 3.77 9.68
CA GLY A 53 -7.97 2.59 8.87
C GLY A 53 -7.76 1.25 9.60
N MET A 54 -7.25 1.24 10.83
CA MET A 54 -7.00 -0.01 11.57
C MET A 54 -8.26 -0.60 12.22
N HIS A 55 -9.43 -0.39 11.61
CA HIS A 55 -10.72 -0.89 12.08
C HIS A 55 -11.39 -1.79 11.02
N GLU A 56 -12.08 -2.83 11.49
CA GLU A 56 -12.87 -3.76 10.67
C GLU A 56 -12.11 -4.28 9.43
N LEU A 57 -12.65 -4.04 8.23
CA LEU A 57 -12.07 -4.46 6.94
C LEU A 57 -10.73 -3.78 6.64
N GLY A 58 -10.43 -2.65 7.28
CA GLY A 58 -9.15 -1.98 7.10
C GLY A 58 -7.97 -2.79 7.64
N ILE A 59 -8.19 -3.71 8.59
CA ILE A 59 -7.13 -4.66 9.01
C ILE A 59 -6.71 -5.56 7.83
N ILE A 60 -7.66 -5.97 6.98
CA ILE A 60 -7.38 -6.76 5.77
C ILE A 60 -6.58 -5.92 4.77
N VAL A 61 -6.91 -4.64 4.62
CA VAL A 61 -6.16 -3.70 3.78
C VAL A 61 -4.71 -3.56 4.27
N PHE A 62 -4.52 -3.38 5.58
CA PHE A 62 -3.20 -3.32 6.19
C PHE A 62 -2.40 -4.61 5.94
N LEU A 63 -3.01 -5.78 6.14
CA LEU A 63 -2.39 -7.07 5.85
C LEU A 63 -2.04 -7.22 4.36
N GLY A 64 -2.85 -6.66 3.46
CA GLY A 64 -2.55 -6.59 2.03
C GLY A 64 -1.25 -5.81 1.76
N PHE A 65 -1.10 -4.61 2.33
CA PHE A 65 0.12 -3.82 2.17
C PHE A 65 1.34 -4.47 2.83
N VAL A 66 1.19 -5.04 4.02
CA VAL A 66 2.26 -5.78 4.70
C VAL A 66 2.66 -7.01 3.90
N GLY A 67 1.71 -7.78 3.40
CA GLY A 67 1.96 -8.94 2.54
C GLY A 67 2.72 -8.56 1.27
N ALA A 68 2.31 -7.48 0.61
CA ALA A 68 3.02 -6.95 -0.55
C ALA A 68 4.45 -6.48 -0.22
N ALA A 69 4.65 -5.83 0.92
CA ALA A 69 5.97 -5.41 1.38
C ALA A 69 6.89 -6.62 1.66
N VAL A 70 6.37 -7.65 2.33
CA VAL A 70 7.12 -8.89 2.61
C VAL A 70 7.51 -9.61 1.30
N LEU A 71 6.60 -9.65 0.32
CA LEU A 71 6.87 -10.24 -0.99
C LEU A 71 7.99 -9.52 -1.77
N CYS A 72 8.22 -8.23 -1.52
CA CYS A 72 9.37 -7.52 -2.09
C CYS A 72 10.72 -8.09 -1.62
N PHE A 73 10.75 -8.68 -0.43
CA PHE A 73 11.95 -9.28 0.16
C PHE A 73 12.03 -10.80 -0.01
N LEU A 74 10.94 -11.46 -0.43
CA LEU A 74 10.91 -12.89 -0.70
C LEU A 74 11.46 -13.21 -2.09
N GLY A 75 12.27 -14.27 -2.16
CA GLY A 75 12.98 -14.70 -3.36
C GLY A 75 14.20 -13.83 -3.67
N ASP A 76 14.58 -13.80 -4.95
CA ASP A 76 15.73 -13.03 -5.42
C ASP A 76 15.37 -11.53 -5.46
N LYS A 77 16.00 -10.75 -4.58
CA LYS A 77 15.75 -9.31 -4.43
C LYS A 77 16.25 -8.51 -5.62
N THR A 78 17.23 -9.04 -6.34
CA THR A 78 17.87 -8.39 -7.50
C THR A 78 17.02 -8.49 -8.77
N LYS A 79 16.02 -9.38 -8.77
CA LYS A 79 15.15 -9.66 -9.91
C LYS A 79 13.75 -9.04 -9.73
N PRO A 80 13.05 -8.77 -10.85
CA PRO A 80 11.66 -8.34 -10.80
C PRO A 80 10.73 -9.41 -10.23
N PHE A 81 9.46 -9.05 -10.03
CA PHE A 81 8.44 -10.03 -9.66
C PHE A 81 8.17 -10.99 -10.83
N GLU A 82 8.42 -12.29 -10.60
CA GLU A 82 8.23 -13.34 -11.61
C GLU A 82 7.17 -14.35 -11.16
N GLY A 83 6.47 -14.91 -12.16
CA GLY A 83 5.51 -16.01 -12.00
C GLY A 83 4.48 -15.78 -10.88
N GLN A 84 4.48 -16.69 -9.91
CA GLN A 84 3.51 -16.73 -8.82
C GLN A 84 3.63 -15.52 -7.88
N PHE A 85 4.84 -15.04 -7.59
CA PHE A 85 5.04 -13.90 -6.69
C PHE A 85 4.48 -12.59 -7.26
N LYS A 86 4.53 -12.42 -8.59
CA LYS A 86 3.91 -11.28 -9.27
C LYS A 86 2.39 -11.26 -9.07
N MET A 87 1.75 -12.42 -9.26
CA MET A 87 0.30 -12.53 -9.10
C MET A 87 -0.14 -12.34 -7.66
N ILE A 88 0.60 -12.89 -6.69
CA ILE A 88 0.29 -12.71 -5.27
C ILE A 88 0.49 -11.23 -4.87
N ALA A 89 1.61 -10.61 -5.25
CA ALA A 89 1.86 -9.20 -4.91
C ALA A 89 0.83 -8.26 -5.55
N ALA A 90 0.47 -8.48 -6.82
CA ALA A 90 -0.60 -7.74 -7.47
C ALA A 90 -1.96 -7.97 -6.78
N GLY A 91 -2.25 -9.22 -6.39
CA GLY A 91 -3.46 -9.57 -5.63
C GLY A 91 -3.50 -8.89 -4.25
N CYS A 92 -2.38 -8.76 -3.56
CA CYS A 92 -2.29 -8.03 -2.29
C CYS A 92 -2.61 -6.55 -2.47
N PHE A 93 -2.04 -5.89 -3.48
CA PHE A 93 -2.31 -4.47 -3.76
C PHE A 93 -3.73 -4.23 -4.28
N ALA A 94 -4.20 -5.05 -5.22
CA ALA A 94 -5.54 -4.96 -5.77
C ALA A 94 -6.60 -5.30 -4.72
N GLY A 95 -6.36 -6.29 -3.87
CA GLY A 95 -7.19 -6.62 -2.73
C GLY A 95 -7.25 -5.47 -1.73
N ALA A 96 -6.11 -4.90 -1.35
CA ALA A 96 -6.05 -3.74 -0.48
C ALA A 96 -6.85 -2.55 -1.05
N ALA A 97 -6.71 -2.26 -2.35
CA ALA A 97 -7.49 -1.22 -3.03
C ALA A 97 -8.99 -1.53 -3.03
N LEU A 98 -9.37 -2.78 -3.34
CA LEU A 98 -10.76 -3.21 -3.40
C LEU A 98 -11.44 -3.13 -2.03
N PHE A 99 -10.82 -3.66 -0.97
CA PHE A 99 -11.37 -3.58 0.38
C PHE A 99 -11.44 -2.14 0.89
N THR A 100 -10.46 -1.29 0.52
CA THR A 100 -10.52 0.15 0.79
C THR A 100 -11.72 0.79 0.08
N LEU A 101 -11.95 0.46 -1.20
CA LEU A 101 -13.07 0.98 -1.98
C LEU A 101 -14.42 0.50 -1.43
N ILE A 102 -14.55 -0.79 -1.11
CA ILE A 102 -15.76 -1.33 -0.47
C ILE A 102 -16.04 -0.55 0.82
N ARG A 103 -15.01 -0.30 1.63
CA ARG A 103 -15.20 0.43 2.88
C ARG A 103 -15.58 1.90 2.64
N PHE A 104 -15.01 2.52 1.62
CA PHE A 104 -15.39 3.87 1.19
C PHE A 104 -16.86 3.93 0.78
N LEU A 105 -17.36 2.94 0.06
CA LEU A 105 -18.77 2.88 -0.38
C LEU A 105 -19.75 2.57 0.77
N GLN A 106 -19.31 1.86 1.81
CA GLN A 106 -20.13 1.57 3.00
C GLN A 106 -20.22 2.75 3.98
N GLN A 107 -19.35 3.74 3.84
CA GLN A 107 -19.28 4.88 4.74
C GLN A 107 -20.30 5.95 4.34
N THR A 108 -21.07 6.42 5.31
CA THR A 108 -22.01 7.55 5.18
C THR A 108 -21.42 8.88 5.66
N GLU A 109 -20.24 8.83 6.30
CA GLU A 109 -19.58 9.97 6.95
C GLU A 109 -18.56 10.65 6.04
N PHE A 110 -18.06 11.81 6.48
CA PHE A 110 -17.03 12.57 5.76
C PHE A 110 -15.71 11.78 5.68
N SER A 111 -15.38 11.35 4.45
CA SER A 111 -14.09 10.75 4.14
C SER A 111 -12.92 11.71 4.41
N SER A 112 -11.82 11.17 4.94
CA SER A 112 -10.59 11.90 5.25
C SER A 112 -9.42 11.42 4.39
N TYR A 113 -8.28 12.13 4.45
CA TYR A 113 -7.13 11.88 3.57
C TYR A 113 -6.57 10.45 3.63
N GLY A 114 -6.71 9.74 4.75
CA GLY A 114 -6.16 8.39 4.92
C GLY A 114 -6.76 7.36 3.95
N ILE A 115 -8.08 7.41 3.69
CA ILE A 115 -8.73 6.44 2.80
C ILE A 115 -8.37 6.66 1.33
N TRP A 116 -8.17 7.92 0.94
CA TRP A 116 -7.73 8.28 -0.41
C TRP A 116 -6.27 7.87 -0.64
N LEU A 117 -5.42 8.07 0.36
CA LEU A 117 -4.01 7.67 0.30
C LEU A 117 -3.86 6.15 0.23
N SER A 118 -4.64 5.39 1.01
CA SER A 118 -4.59 3.92 0.92
C SER A 118 -5.12 3.41 -0.42
N LEU A 119 -6.19 4.00 -0.95
CA LEU A 119 -6.72 3.62 -2.26
C LEU A 119 -5.69 3.90 -3.38
N LEU A 120 -5.07 5.09 -3.37
CA LEU A 120 -4.02 5.45 -4.33
C LEU A 120 -2.80 4.54 -4.19
N ALA A 121 -2.37 4.22 -2.97
CA ALA A 121 -1.26 3.31 -2.73
C ALA A 121 -1.55 1.88 -3.25
N GLY A 122 -2.77 1.39 -3.06
CA GLY A 122 -3.21 0.10 -3.59
C GLY A 122 -3.23 0.07 -5.12
N ILE A 123 -3.81 1.09 -5.76
CA ILE A 123 -3.86 1.18 -7.23
C ILE A 123 -2.44 1.35 -7.80
N ALA A 124 -1.64 2.27 -7.26
CA ALA A 124 -0.27 2.50 -7.72
C ALA A 124 0.60 1.24 -7.56
N GLY A 125 0.51 0.56 -6.42
CA GLY A 125 1.21 -0.70 -6.19
C GLY A 125 0.78 -1.80 -7.17
N ALA A 126 -0.52 -1.94 -7.44
CA ALA A 126 -1.03 -2.90 -8.41
C ALA A 126 -0.54 -2.59 -9.83
N VAL A 127 -0.54 -1.32 -10.25
CA VAL A 127 -0.02 -0.88 -11.55
C VAL A 127 1.48 -1.16 -11.67
N VAL A 128 2.25 -0.84 -10.64
CA VAL A 128 3.71 -1.08 -10.62
C VAL A 128 4.04 -2.57 -10.71
N VAL A 129 3.27 -3.42 -10.04
CA VAL A 129 3.52 -4.87 -10.06
C VAL A 129 2.99 -5.50 -11.34
N TYR A 130 1.81 -5.13 -11.80
CA TYR A 130 1.13 -5.82 -12.91
C TYR A 130 1.49 -5.25 -14.28
N VAL A 131 1.42 -3.92 -14.42
CA VAL A 131 1.49 -3.20 -15.71
C VAL A 131 2.94 -2.84 -16.06
N LEU A 132 3.74 -2.37 -15.09
CA LEU A 132 5.14 -2.04 -15.38
C LEU A 132 5.93 -3.33 -15.64
N LYS A 133 6.35 -3.48 -16.89
CA LYS A 133 7.27 -4.55 -17.29
C LYS A 133 8.68 -4.22 -16.81
N PRO A 134 9.44 -5.22 -16.34
CA PRO A 134 10.80 -4.98 -15.83
C PRO A 134 11.75 -4.39 -16.88
N GLU A 135 11.50 -4.65 -18.16
CA GLU A 135 12.27 -4.10 -19.29
C GLU A 135 12.17 -2.57 -19.43
N GLN A 136 11.09 -1.97 -18.91
CA GLN A 136 10.84 -0.53 -18.94
C GLN A 136 11.57 0.20 -17.79
N LEU A 137 12.08 -0.54 -16.81
CA LEU A 137 12.71 -0.03 -15.59
C LEU A 137 14.21 -0.40 -15.56
N LYS A 138 14.94 -0.08 -16.62
CA LYS A 138 16.41 -0.19 -16.67
C LYS A 138 17.07 0.86 -15.78
#